data_AF-A0A2K2A8J6-F1
#
_entry.id   AF-A0A2K2A8J6-F1
#
_cell.length_a   1.000
_cell.length_b   1.000
_cell.length_c   1.000
_cell.angle_alpha   90.00
_cell.angle_beta   90.00
_cell.angle_gamma   90.00
#
_symmetry.space_group_name_H-M   'P 1'
#
loop_
_entity.id
_entity.type
_entity.pdbx_description
1 polymer ?
#
loop_
_entity_poly.entity_id
_entity_poly.type
_entity_poly.pdbx_seq_one_letter_code
_entity_poly.pdbx_strand_id
1 'polypeptide(L)'
;WGPDAKMRMGLARCDSAVVGNRMYVTEGWTWPFMFSTRTGIYDAEKDTWQEMSNWMRKGWTALSVVLDDRLFLISEHGDCPMKVHVPDLDTCQ
;
A
#
# COMPACT_ATOMS: atom_id res chain seq x y z
N TRP A 1 3.87 8.36 23.61
CA TRP A 1 2.97 8.76 22.52
C TRP A 1 3.25 10.20 22.16
N GLY A 2 3.66 10.44 20.93
CA GLY A 2 3.93 11.76 20.36
C GLY A 2 3.41 11.83 18.93
N PRO A 3 3.22 13.03 18.35
CA PRO A 3 2.79 13.17 16.96
C PRO A 3 3.94 12.87 15.99
N ASP A 4 3.65 12.07 14.96
CA ASP A 4 4.48 11.92 13.74
C ASP A 4 3.84 12.68 12.57
N ALA A 5 4.48 12.67 11.40
CA ALA A 5 3.97 13.31 10.21
C ALA A 5 2.54 12.87 9.90
N LYS A 6 1.67 13.88 9.84
CA LYS A 6 0.26 13.66 9.52
C LYS A 6 0.11 13.26 8.08
N MET A 7 -0.53 12.12 7.85
CA MET A 7 -1.04 11.79 6.54
C MET A 7 -2.07 12.86 6.15
N ARG A 8 -1.94 13.43 4.94
CA ARG A 8 -2.77 14.55 4.48
C ARG A 8 -4.24 14.17 4.22
N MET A 9 -4.58 12.89 4.33
CA MET A 9 -5.86 12.32 3.94
C MET A 9 -6.33 11.33 5.00
N GLY A 10 -7.64 11.32 5.31
CA GLY A 10 -8.23 10.24 6.11
C GLY A 10 -8.40 8.98 5.26
N LEU A 11 -8.17 7.82 5.87
CA LEU A 11 -8.42 6.49 5.29
C LEU A 11 -9.56 5.81 6.04
N ALA A 12 -10.42 5.11 5.31
CA ALA A 12 -11.36 4.16 5.87
C ALA A 12 -11.01 2.74 5.38
N ARG A 13 -11.24 1.73 6.21
CA ARG A 13 -11.00 0.31 5.87
C ARG A 13 -9.57 0.03 5.40
N CYS A 14 -8.57 0.69 5.98
CA CYS A 14 -7.20 0.60 5.49
C CYS A 14 -6.54 -0.76 5.76
N ASP A 15 -5.66 -1.14 4.84
CA ASP A 15 -4.67 -2.18 5.02
C ASP A 15 -3.27 -1.53 5.07
N SER A 16 -2.34 -2.17 5.78
CA SER A 16 -0.98 -1.64 5.91
C SER A 16 0.07 -2.74 6.03
N ALA A 17 1.20 -2.53 5.38
CA ALA A 17 2.34 -3.43 5.40
C ALA A 17 3.64 -2.65 5.60
N VAL A 18 4.60 -3.25 6.31
CA VAL A 18 5.91 -2.63 6.56
C VAL A 18 6.98 -3.47 5.86
N VAL A 19 7.73 -2.85 4.96
CA VAL A 19 8.88 -3.48 4.30
C VAL A 19 10.11 -2.62 4.56
N GLY A 20 11.14 -3.20 5.20
CA GLY A 20 12.28 -2.45 5.71
C GLY A 20 11.83 -1.28 6.60
N ASN A 21 12.23 -0.06 6.24
CA ASN A 21 11.92 1.17 6.97
C ASN A 21 10.73 1.97 6.37
N ARG A 22 9.93 1.34 5.52
CA ARG A 22 8.80 1.98 4.84
C ARG A 22 7.49 1.28 5.17
N MET A 23 6.49 2.06 5.54
CA MET A 23 5.13 1.58 5.78
C MET A 23 4.25 1.96 4.59
N TYR A 24 3.68 0.96 3.94
CA TYR A 24 2.76 1.08 2.83
C TYR A 24 1.34 1.02 3.38
N VAL A 25 0.52 2.01 3.05
CA VAL A 25 -0.86 2.09 3.52
C VAL A 25 -1.78 2.30 2.35
N THR A 26 -2.87 1.54 2.30
CA THR A 26 -3.89 1.64 1.27
C THR A 26 -5.27 1.77 1.89
N GLU A 27 -6.13 2.51 1.22
CA GLU A 27 -7.55 2.58 1.55
C GLU A 27 -8.26 1.33 1.06
N GLY A 28 -9.12 0.77 1.92
CA GLY A 28 -9.92 -0.38 1.58
C GLY A 28 -10.87 -0.10 0.43
N TRP A 29 -10.96 -1.07 -0.46
CA TRP A 29 -11.76 -0.97 -1.67
C TRP A 29 -13.24 -1.27 -1.39
N THR A 30 -14.16 -0.62 -2.12
CA THR A 30 -15.59 -0.97 -2.10
C THR A 30 -16.18 -0.79 -3.50
N TRP A 31 -16.66 -1.89 -4.09
CA TRP A 31 -17.40 -1.93 -5.36
C TRP A 31 -18.72 -1.11 -5.26
N PRO A 32 -19.27 -0.45 -6.32
CA PRO A 32 -18.90 -0.41 -7.74
C PRO A 32 -18.37 0.97 -8.17
N PHE A 33 -17.17 1.36 -7.77
CA PHE A 33 -16.59 2.68 -8.12
C PHE A 33 -17.26 3.86 -7.42
N MET A 34 -16.51 4.49 -6.52
CA MET A 34 -16.63 5.95 -6.40
C MET A 34 -15.28 6.67 -6.42
N PHE A 35 -14.16 6.06 -6.04
CA PHE A 35 -12.87 6.78 -5.98
C PHE A 35 -11.66 5.89 -6.28
N SER A 36 -10.61 6.50 -6.87
CA SER A 36 -9.27 5.92 -6.88
C SER A 36 -8.84 5.69 -5.44
N THR A 37 -8.44 4.46 -5.10
CA THR A 37 -7.98 4.11 -3.75
C THR A 37 -6.86 5.04 -3.32
N ARG A 38 -7.00 5.61 -2.13
CA ARG A 38 -5.98 6.47 -1.55
C ARG A 38 -4.86 5.60 -1.00
N THR A 39 -3.63 5.95 -1.31
CA THR A 39 -2.47 5.14 -0.95
C THR A 39 -1.30 6.04 -0.59
N GLY A 40 -0.50 5.63 0.39
CA GLY A 40 0.69 6.36 0.82
C GLY A 40 1.81 5.43 1.27
N ILE A 41 3.04 5.88 1.09
CA ILE A 41 4.24 5.25 1.64
C ILE A 41 4.78 6.20 2.71
N TYR A 42 4.84 5.75 3.95
CA TYR A 42 5.51 6.46 5.03
C TYR A 42 6.96 6.02 5.11
N ASP A 43 7.88 6.98 4.99
CA ASP A 43 9.32 6.83 5.17
C ASP A 43 9.65 7.24 6.61
N ALA A 44 9.95 6.25 7.46
CA ALA A 44 10.19 6.48 8.88
C ALA A 44 11.53 7.16 9.18
N GLU A 45 12.49 7.12 8.24
CA GLU A 45 13.77 7.84 8.36
C GLU A 45 13.58 9.34 8.19
N LYS A 46 12.69 9.72 7.28
CA LYS A 46 12.44 11.12 6.94
C LYS A 46 11.24 11.71 7.67
N ASP A 47 10.45 10.87 8.33
CA ASP A 47 9.13 11.23 8.87
C ASP A 47 8.28 11.92 7.78
N THR A 48 8.13 11.26 6.64
CA THR A 48 7.39 11.83 5.50
C THR A 48 6.49 10.82 4.81
N TRP A 49 5.39 11.33 4.26
CA TRP A 49 4.50 10.58 3.39
C TRP A 49 4.82 10.87 1.93
N GLN A 50 4.91 9.80 1.14
CA GLN A 50 5.10 9.83 -0.31
C GLN A 50 3.89 9.16 -0.99
N GLU A 51 3.58 9.60 -2.20
CA GLU A 51 2.49 9.00 -2.97
C GLU A 51 2.97 7.68 -3.62
N MET A 52 2.17 6.62 -3.50
CA MET A 52 2.46 5.39 -4.26
C MET A 52 2.26 5.65 -5.76
N SER A 53 3.10 4.99 -6.56
CA SER A 53 2.96 4.96 -8.01
C SER A 53 1.56 4.47 -8.42
N ASN A 54 1.05 4.98 -9.56
CA ASN A 54 -0.24 4.56 -10.10
C ASN A 54 -0.34 3.05 -10.37
N TRP A 55 0.80 2.40 -10.61
CA TRP A 55 0.86 0.96 -10.89
C TRP A 55 0.68 0.12 -9.61
N MET A 56 1.23 0.54 -8.46
CA MET A 56 1.04 -0.13 -7.17
C MET A 56 -0.40 0.00 -6.67
N ARG A 57 -1.05 1.13 -6.98
CA ARG A 57 -2.46 1.37 -6.65
C ARG A 57 -3.41 0.35 -7.27
N LYS A 58 -3.10 -0.12 -8.48
CA LYS A 58 -3.99 -0.99 -9.24
C LYS A 58 -3.85 -2.43 -8.76
N GLY A 59 -4.85 -2.98 -8.08
CA GLY A 59 -4.91 -4.40 -7.68
C GLY A 59 -4.64 -4.68 -6.20
N TRP A 60 -4.41 -3.65 -5.39
CA TRP A 60 -4.47 -3.75 -3.92
C TRP A 60 -5.93 -3.73 -3.49
N THR A 61 -6.62 -4.85 -3.64
CA THR A 61 -8.07 -4.94 -3.45
C THR A 61 -8.47 -5.55 -2.11
N ALA A 62 -7.55 -6.16 -1.36
CA ALA A 62 -7.90 -6.83 -0.11
C ALA A 62 -6.80 -6.89 0.95
N LEU A 63 -5.81 -7.76 0.76
CA LEU A 63 -4.87 -8.10 1.82
C LEU A 63 -3.43 -7.99 1.32
N SER A 64 -2.57 -7.51 2.20
CA SER A 64 -1.13 -7.53 1.98
C SER A 64 -0.42 -8.35 3.04
N VAL A 65 0.67 -9.00 2.65
CA VAL A 65 1.57 -9.70 3.56
C VAL A 65 3.01 -9.43 3.16
N VAL A 66 3.87 -9.24 4.15
CA VAL A 66 5.31 -9.10 3.92
C VAL A 66 5.98 -10.41 4.27
N LEU A 67 6.74 -10.95 3.33
CA LEU A 67 7.50 -12.18 3.51
C LEU A 67 8.84 -12.03 2.81
N ASP A 68 9.93 -12.21 3.56
CA ASP A 68 11.30 -12.11 3.05
C ASP A 68 11.59 -10.77 2.34
N ASP A 69 11.20 -9.65 2.97
CA ASP A 69 11.30 -8.28 2.42
C ASP A 69 10.55 -8.05 1.10
N ARG A 70 9.59 -8.92 0.79
CA ARG A 70 8.69 -8.76 -0.36
C ARG A 70 7.27 -8.55 0.10
N LEU A 71 6.61 -7.59 -0.52
CA LEU A 71 5.22 -7.27 -0.28
C LEU A 71 4.35 -8.04 -1.27
N PHE A 72 3.54 -8.95 -0.75
CA PHE A 72 2.56 -9.71 -1.53
C PHE A 72 1.20 -9.05 -1.38
N LEU A 73 0.50 -8.86 -2.50
CA LEU A 73 -0.86 -8.37 -2.57
C LEU A 73 -1.77 -9.51 -3.00
N ILE A 74 -2.69 -9.86 -2.12
CA ILE A 74 -3.70 -10.89 -2.31
C ILE A 74 -5.00 -10.16 -2.67
N SER A 75 -5.52 -10.45 -3.86
CA SER A 75 -6.80 -9.89 -4.31
C SER A 75 -7.97 -10.72 -3.75
N GLU A 76 -9.01 -10.05 -3.25
CA GLU A 76 -10.30 -10.69 -2.92
C GLU A 76 -11.09 -11.09 -4.16
N HIS A 77 -10.82 -10.46 -5.32
CA HIS A 77 -11.49 -10.80 -6.57
C HIS A 77 -10.66 -11.80 -7.36
N GLY A 78 -11.26 -12.97 -7.65
CA GLY A 78 -10.59 -14.12 -8.26
C GLY A 78 -9.99 -13.88 -9.65
N ASP A 79 -10.41 -12.83 -10.35
CA ASP A 79 -9.90 -12.48 -11.68
C ASP A 79 -8.61 -11.63 -11.64
N CYS A 80 -8.17 -11.17 -10.47
CA CYS A 80 -6.94 -10.39 -10.34
C CYS A 80 -5.78 -11.28 -9.84
N PRO A 81 -4.66 -11.37 -10.57
CA PRO A 81 -3.50 -12.15 -10.14
C PRO A 81 -2.88 -11.56 -8.88
N MET A 82 -2.31 -12.43 -8.03
CA MET A 82 -1.44 -12.02 -6.92
C MET A 82 -0.28 -11.18 -7.45
N LYS A 83 0.08 -10.12 -6.72
CA LYS A 83 1.22 -9.26 -7.07
C LYS A 83 2.29 -9.31 -6.00
N VAL A 84 3.54 -9.19 -6.43
CA VAL A 84 4.69 -9.10 -5.53
C VAL A 84 5.43 -7.80 -5.81
N HIS A 85 5.67 -7.01 -4.78
CA HIS A 85 6.52 -5.83 -4.82
C HIS A 85 7.80 -6.09 -4.04
N VAL A 86 8.93 -5.82 -4.67
CA VAL A 86 10.27 -5.89 -4.09
C VAL A 86 10.79 -4.45 -4.02
N PRO A 87 11.10 -3.89 -2.84
CA PRO A 87 11.45 -2.47 -2.71
C PRO A 87 12.73 -2.05 -3.46
N ASP A 88 13.69 -2.96 -3.59
CA ASP A 88 15.01 -2.70 -4.20
C ASP A 88 15.00 -2.72 -5.73
N LEU A 89 13.95 -3.26 -6.34
CA LEU A 89 13.67 -3.07 -7.76
C LEU A 89 12.42 -2.20 -7.86
N ASP A 90 12.58 -0.96 -8.32
CA ASP A 90 11.47 -0.16 -8.85
C ASP A 90 10.96 -0.75 -10.20
N THR A 91 10.86 -2.09 -10.25
CA THR A 91 10.57 -2.95 -11.40
C THR A 91 9.96 -4.25 -10.88
N CYS A 92 8.65 -4.41 -11.03
CA CYS A 92 7.99 -5.69 -10.73
C CYS A 92 8.17 -6.70 -11.89
N GLN A 93 8.28 -7.99 -11.52
CA GLN A 93 7.97 -9.13 -12.39
C GLN A 93 6.56 -9.65 -12.11
#